data_AF-A0A9J5YLA5-F1
#
_entry.id   AF-A0A9J5YLA5-F1
#
_cell.length_a   1.000
_cell.length_b   1.000
_cell.length_c   1.000
_cell.angle_alpha   90.00
_cell.angle_beta   90.00
_cell.angle_gamma   90.00
#
_symmetry.space_group_name_H-M   'P 1'
#
loop_
_entity.id
_entity.type
_entity.pdbx_description
1 polymer ?
#
loop_
_entity_poly.entity_id
_entity_poly.type
_entity_poly.pdbx_seq_one_letter_code
_entity_poly.pdbx_strand_id
1 'polypeptide(L)'
;MICLISINISILHKFASFAAINTYCTLDYTENNGASVHNKETLTNDVQGLLSLYEASHLRVHDEEILEEAFTFTTPHLKSIVSNLSNNSLKVEVTEALSQPIHMTVPRVGARKYISIYQNDDAHNHLLLKFAKLDFNALQKLHQRELSELTRLKSAISVYKELTVRNGVGKSSTAQRHPKSRKSMATLV
;
A
#
# COMPACT_ATOMS: atom_id res chain seq x y z
N MET A 1 -17.85 -13.35 6.01
CA MET A 1 -16.73 -14.27 5.67
C MET A 1 -15.81 -13.75 4.55
N ILE A 2 -15.85 -12.44 4.21
CA ILE A 2 -15.12 -11.87 3.05
C ILE A 2 -13.93 -10.99 3.49
N CYS A 3 -13.83 -10.61 4.77
CA CYS A 3 -12.72 -9.80 5.30
C CYS A 3 -11.44 -10.57 5.66
N LEU A 4 -11.42 -11.91 5.62
CA LEU A 4 -10.28 -12.69 6.11
C LEU A 4 -9.24 -13.04 5.03
N ILE A 5 -9.55 -12.88 3.75
CA ILE A 5 -8.65 -13.28 2.65
C ILE A 5 -7.68 -12.15 2.28
N SER A 6 -8.08 -10.89 2.43
CA SER A 6 -7.19 -9.73 2.23
C SER A 6 -6.09 -9.61 3.29
N ILE A 7 -6.24 -10.29 4.43
CA ILE A 7 -5.24 -10.31 5.51
C ILE A 7 -4.05 -11.24 5.13
N ASN A 8 -4.25 -12.24 4.27
CA ASN A 8 -3.24 -13.27 4.02
C ASN A 8 -2.00 -12.79 3.24
N ILE A 9 -2.09 -11.79 2.36
CA ILE A 9 -0.89 -11.26 1.67
C ILE A 9 -0.09 -10.35 2.61
N SER A 10 -0.74 -9.56 3.46
CA SER A 10 -0.04 -8.77 4.49
C SER A 10 0.56 -9.66 5.58
N ILE A 11 -0.07 -10.80 5.92
CA ILE A 11 0.51 -11.82 6.78
C ILE A 11 1.69 -12.49 6.09
N LEU A 12 1.60 -12.85 4.81
CA LEU A 12 2.73 -13.46 4.08
C LEU A 12 3.91 -12.48 3.91
N HIS A 13 3.65 -11.18 3.76
CA HIS A 13 4.68 -10.14 3.75
C HIS A 13 5.27 -9.93 5.16
N LYS A 14 4.44 -9.92 6.22
CA LYS A 14 4.90 -9.92 7.61
C LYS A 14 5.69 -11.18 7.98
N PHE A 15 5.33 -12.36 7.45
CA PHE A 15 6.05 -13.62 7.66
C PHE A 15 7.35 -13.71 6.84
N ALA A 16 7.37 -13.20 5.61
CA ALA A 16 8.60 -13.08 4.81
C ALA A 16 9.59 -12.10 5.46
N SER A 17 9.08 -11.00 6.03
CA SER A 17 9.88 -10.09 6.85
C SER A 17 10.30 -10.69 8.19
N PHE A 18 9.46 -11.52 8.82
CA PHE A 18 9.84 -12.28 10.02
C PHE A 18 10.97 -13.28 9.72
N ALA A 19 11.00 -13.88 8.51
CA ALA A 19 12.12 -14.72 8.09
C ALA A 19 13.40 -13.90 7.82
N ALA A 20 13.31 -12.70 7.24
CA ALA A 20 14.46 -11.80 7.06
C ALA A 20 15.02 -11.29 8.40
N ILE A 21 14.14 -10.97 9.35
CA ILE A 21 14.51 -10.65 10.74
C ILE A 21 15.09 -11.89 11.42
N ASN A 22 14.57 -13.09 11.18
CA ASN A 22 15.11 -14.32 11.78
C ASN A 22 16.51 -14.65 11.24
N THR A 23 16.79 -14.38 9.95
CA THR A 23 18.15 -14.48 9.37
C THR A 23 19.11 -13.47 10.02
N TYR A 24 18.65 -12.26 10.36
CA TYR A 24 19.47 -11.26 11.06
C TYR A 24 19.59 -11.54 12.57
N CYS A 25 18.53 -12.04 13.24
CA CYS A 25 18.59 -12.50 14.62
C CYS A 25 19.55 -13.69 14.76
N THR A 26 19.68 -14.57 13.77
CA THR A 26 20.75 -15.58 13.77
C THR A 26 22.16 -15.00 13.58
N LEU A 27 22.30 -13.77 13.07
CA LEU A 27 23.60 -13.08 12.95
C LEU A 27 23.99 -12.28 14.21
N ASP A 28 23.04 -11.99 15.11
CA ASP A 28 23.30 -11.23 16.35
C ASP A 28 23.34 -12.10 17.63
N TYR A 29 23.01 -13.40 17.56
CA TYR A 29 23.23 -14.33 18.69
C TYR A 29 24.72 -14.56 19.04
N THR A 30 25.65 -13.84 18.41
CA THR A 30 27.09 -13.87 18.71
C THR A 30 27.65 -12.55 19.26
N GLU A 31 26.83 -11.63 19.77
CA GLU A 31 27.37 -10.43 20.42
C GLU A 31 28.03 -10.71 21.79
N ASN A 32 27.94 -11.94 22.29
CA ASN A 32 28.68 -12.35 23.50
C ASN A 32 30.10 -12.88 23.22
N ASN A 33 30.60 -12.95 21.98
CA ASN A 33 31.92 -13.55 21.69
C ASN A 33 32.74 -12.88 20.55
N GLY A 34 32.75 -11.55 20.46
CA GLY A 34 33.89 -10.83 19.84
C GLY A 34 34.09 -10.98 18.32
N ALA A 35 33.02 -11.13 17.52
CA ALA A 35 33.07 -11.15 16.06
C ALA A 35 32.33 -9.97 15.41
N SER A 36 32.76 -8.73 15.69
CA SER A 36 32.00 -7.51 15.31
C SER A 36 32.40 -6.86 13.97
N VAL A 37 33.59 -7.15 13.41
CA VAL A 37 34.09 -6.45 12.20
C VAL A 37 33.94 -7.28 10.91
N HIS A 38 34.04 -8.60 11.00
CA HIS A 38 34.07 -9.47 9.82
C HIS A 38 32.71 -9.55 9.08
N ASN A 39 31.60 -9.35 9.79
CA ASN A 39 30.26 -9.46 9.23
C ASN A 39 29.79 -8.18 8.51
N LYS A 40 30.26 -7.00 8.93
CA LYS A 40 29.90 -5.73 8.26
C LYS A 40 30.61 -5.59 6.91
N GLU A 41 31.89 -5.96 6.82
CA GLU A 41 32.65 -5.90 5.55
C GLU A 41 32.16 -6.93 4.52
N THR A 42 31.85 -8.15 4.95
CA THR A 42 31.28 -9.19 4.06
C THR A 42 29.91 -8.79 3.54
N LEU A 43 29.05 -8.19 4.38
CA LEU A 43 27.74 -7.69 3.97
C LEU A 43 27.83 -6.52 2.96
N THR A 44 28.84 -5.66 3.05
CA THR A 44 29.02 -4.58 2.05
C THR A 44 29.38 -5.09 0.66
N ASN A 45 29.91 -6.32 0.55
CA ASN A 45 30.21 -6.98 -0.72
C ASN A 45 29.00 -7.76 -1.27
N ASP A 46 28.03 -8.11 -0.43
CA ASP A 46 26.76 -8.72 -0.83
C ASP A 46 25.65 -7.67 -1.00
N VAL A 47 25.53 -7.15 -2.22
CA VAL A 47 24.53 -6.13 -2.57
C VAL A 47 23.10 -6.62 -2.29
N GLN A 48 22.81 -7.91 -2.50
CA GLN A 48 21.47 -8.47 -2.32
C GLN A 48 21.12 -8.59 -0.83
N GLY A 49 22.08 -9.04 -0.01
CA GLY A 49 21.96 -9.06 1.44
C GLY A 49 21.79 -7.66 2.03
N LEU A 50 22.57 -6.69 1.54
CA LEU A 50 22.49 -5.30 1.97
C LEU A 50 21.14 -4.65 1.60
N LEU A 51 20.63 -4.93 0.40
CA LEU A 51 19.31 -4.48 -0.05
C LEU A 51 18.18 -5.11 0.78
N SER A 52 18.29 -6.40 1.10
CA SER A 52 17.31 -7.10 1.94
C SER A 52 17.25 -6.50 3.35
N LEU A 53 18.41 -6.19 3.93
CA LEU A 53 18.49 -5.53 5.25
C LEU A 53 17.90 -4.12 5.21
N TYR A 54 18.17 -3.36 4.14
CA TYR A 54 17.58 -2.03 3.93
C TYR A 54 16.05 -2.10 3.90
N GLU A 55 15.47 -3.01 3.11
CA GLU A 55 14.01 -3.19 3.04
C GLU A 55 13.40 -3.58 4.40
N ALA A 56 14.07 -4.47 5.14
CA ALA A 56 13.65 -4.88 6.49
C ALA A 56 13.70 -3.73 7.50
N SER A 57 14.75 -2.89 7.45
CA SER A 57 14.97 -1.77 8.38
C SER A 57 13.85 -0.72 8.39
N HIS A 58 13.03 -0.71 7.36
CA HIS A 58 11.89 0.21 7.31
C HIS A 58 10.59 -0.34 7.91
N LEU A 59 10.59 -1.59 8.36
CA LEU A 59 9.51 -2.11 9.20
C LEU A 59 9.61 -1.60 10.64
N ARG A 60 10.65 -0.82 10.95
CA ARG A 60 10.90 -0.26 12.27
C ARG A 60 9.68 0.44 12.83
N VAL A 61 9.38 0.14 14.09
CA VAL A 61 8.48 0.91 14.93
C VAL A 61 9.29 1.74 15.93
N HIS A 62 8.60 2.60 16.69
CA HIS A 62 9.27 3.39 17.73
C HIS A 62 10.01 2.47 18.72
N ASP A 63 11.19 2.91 19.15
CA ASP A 63 12.06 2.24 20.14
C ASP A 63 12.76 0.94 19.67
N GLU A 64 12.84 0.70 18.35
CA GLU A 64 13.63 -0.42 17.78
C GLU A 64 15.02 0.04 17.31
N GLU A 65 15.98 0.11 18.25
CA GLU A 65 17.35 0.56 17.98
C GLU A 65 18.07 -0.25 16.89
N ILE A 66 17.85 -1.57 16.83
CA ILE A 66 18.51 -2.47 15.87
C ILE A 66 18.11 -2.12 14.43
N LEU A 67 16.82 -1.87 14.16
CA LEU A 67 16.36 -1.55 12.82
C LEU A 67 16.74 -0.11 12.43
N GLU A 68 16.87 0.80 13.39
CA GLU A 68 17.41 2.14 13.15
C GLU A 68 18.91 2.10 12.81
N GLU A 69 19.71 1.27 13.49
CA GLU A 69 21.12 1.03 13.12
C GLU A 69 21.20 0.41 11.72
N ALA A 70 20.39 -0.61 11.43
CA ALA A 70 20.36 -1.25 10.11
C ALA A 70 19.99 -0.25 8.99
N PHE A 71 19.03 0.64 9.23
CA PHE A 71 18.66 1.69 8.29
C PHE A 71 19.82 2.67 8.05
N THR A 72 20.45 3.11 9.15
CA THR A 72 21.57 4.06 9.13
C THR A 72 22.81 3.48 8.46
N PHE A 73 23.06 2.18 8.65
CA PHE A 73 24.15 1.44 8.02
C PHE A 73 23.88 1.21 6.53
N THR A 74 22.74 0.64 6.16
CA THR A 74 22.51 0.22 4.77
C THR A 74 22.34 1.37 3.78
N THR A 75 21.69 2.46 4.20
CA THR A 75 21.36 3.61 3.34
C THR A 75 22.57 4.22 2.61
N PRO A 76 23.64 4.67 3.31
CA PRO A 76 24.80 5.26 2.64
C PRO A 76 25.54 4.26 1.75
N HIS A 77 25.62 2.99 2.15
CA HIS A 77 26.29 1.95 1.38
C HIS A 77 25.55 1.65 0.07
N LEU A 78 24.23 1.51 0.09
CA LEU A 78 23.44 1.30 -1.13
C LEU A 78 23.51 2.52 -2.08
N LYS A 79 23.51 3.75 -1.55
CA LYS A 79 23.70 4.98 -2.36
C LYS A 79 25.08 5.03 -3.02
N SER A 80 26.12 4.56 -2.34
CA SER A 80 27.46 4.44 -2.92
C SER A 80 27.51 3.36 -4.00
N ILE A 81 26.96 2.18 -3.72
CA ILE A 81 26.95 1.03 -4.64
C ILE A 81 26.18 1.37 -5.91
N VAL A 82 24.97 1.93 -5.81
CA VAL A 82 24.13 2.23 -6.99
C VAL A 82 24.81 3.20 -7.97
N SER A 83 25.64 4.10 -7.45
CA SER A 83 26.43 5.04 -8.26
C SER A 83 27.53 4.35 -9.07
N ASN A 84 28.06 3.23 -8.56
CA ASN A 84 29.15 2.45 -9.16
C ASN A 84 28.68 1.21 -9.93
N LEU A 85 27.42 0.79 -9.77
CA LEU A 85 26.85 -0.34 -10.50
C LEU A 85 26.71 -0.03 -12.00
N SER A 86 27.08 -1.02 -12.81
CA SER A 86 26.73 -1.05 -14.23
C SER A 86 25.21 -1.10 -14.40
N ASN A 87 24.70 -0.60 -15.53
CA ASN A 87 23.26 -0.58 -15.79
C ASN A 87 22.74 -2.01 -16.01
N ASN A 88 22.31 -2.65 -14.93
CA ASN A 88 21.77 -4.01 -14.89
C ASN A 88 20.49 -4.06 -14.02
N SER A 89 19.85 -5.23 -13.96
CA SER A 89 18.61 -5.44 -13.17
C SER A 89 18.78 -5.07 -11.70
N LEU A 90 19.94 -5.39 -11.12
CA LEU A 90 20.25 -5.12 -9.72
C LEU A 90 20.32 -3.62 -9.41
N LYS A 91 20.90 -2.82 -10.32
CA LYS A 91 20.92 -1.35 -10.18
C LYS A 91 19.50 -0.77 -10.17
N VAL A 92 18.62 -1.28 -11.03
CA VAL A 92 17.21 -0.86 -11.07
C VAL A 92 16.54 -1.17 -9.74
N GLU A 93 16.73 -2.39 -9.21
CA GLU A 93 16.15 -2.82 -7.94
C GLU A 93 16.60 -1.95 -6.77
N VAL A 94 17.91 -1.71 -6.64
CA VAL A 94 18.47 -0.84 -5.59
C VAL A 94 17.99 0.61 -5.73
N THR A 95 17.93 1.14 -6.96
CA THR A 95 17.44 2.51 -7.21
C THR A 95 15.98 2.65 -6.81
N GLU A 96 15.15 1.68 -7.19
CA GLU A 96 13.73 1.68 -6.85
C GLU A 96 13.50 1.55 -5.34
N ALA A 97 14.24 0.67 -4.65
CA ALA A 97 14.15 0.52 -3.20
C ALA A 97 14.52 1.82 -2.47
N LEU A 98 15.62 2.48 -2.88
CA LEU A 98 16.05 3.77 -2.33
C LEU A 98 15.03 4.89 -2.58
N SER A 99 14.24 4.81 -3.65
CA SER A 99 13.18 5.78 -3.96
C SER A 99 11.88 5.48 -3.20
N GLN A 100 11.48 4.22 -3.18
CA GLN A 100 10.26 3.76 -2.53
C GLN A 100 10.44 2.32 -2.06
N PRO A 101 10.73 2.13 -0.76
CA PRO A 101 10.80 0.81 -0.17
C PRO A 101 9.50 0.01 -0.37
N ILE A 102 9.61 -1.32 -0.44
CA ILE A 102 8.50 -2.21 -0.77
C ILE A 102 7.36 -2.09 0.25
N HIS A 103 7.68 -2.00 1.53
CA HIS A 103 6.69 -1.92 2.61
C HIS A 103 6.00 -0.53 2.70
N MET A 104 6.59 0.53 2.11
CA MET A 104 5.93 1.84 1.94
C MET A 104 5.03 1.90 0.70
N THR A 105 5.07 0.87 -0.15
CA THR A 105 4.25 0.81 -1.34
C THR A 105 2.83 0.36 -1.00
N VAL A 106 1.82 0.86 -1.72
CA VAL A 106 0.45 0.33 -1.64
C VAL A 106 0.52 -1.19 -1.80
N PRO A 107 0.02 -2.00 -0.84
CA PRO A 107 0.26 -3.44 -0.80
C PRO A 107 -0.06 -4.15 -2.11
N ARG A 108 -1.08 -3.65 -2.84
CA ARG A 108 -1.48 -4.21 -4.11
C ARG A 108 -0.50 -3.95 -5.25
N VAL A 109 0.10 -2.77 -5.27
CA VAL A 109 1.15 -2.42 -6.24
C VAL A 109 2.44 -3.19 -5.90
N GLY A 110 2.79 -3.27 -4.60
CA GLY A 110 3.92 -4.05 -4.11
C GLY A 110 3.80 -5.54 -4.46
N ALA A 111 2.63 -6.15 -4.23
CA ALA A 111 2.37 -7.54 -4.57
C ALA A 111 2.56 -7.83 -6.07
N ARG A 112 2.11 -6.93 -6.96
CA ARG A 112 2.32 -7.08 -8.41
C ARG A 112 3.81 -7.07 -8.77
N LYS A 113 4.57 -6.12 -8.21
CA LYS A 113 6.01 -6.01 -8.41
C LYS A 113 6.74 -7.26 -7.91
N TYR A 114 6.42 -7.72 -6.71
CA TYR A 114 7.05 -8.91 -6.12
C TYR A 114 6.74 -10.20 -6.89
N ILE A 115 5.50 -10.37 -7.39
CA ILE A 115 5.18 -11.51 -8.28
C ILE A 115 6.08 -11.51 -9.52
N SER A 116 6.37 -10.34 -10.10
CA SER A 116 7.26 -10.23 -11.26
C SER A 116 8.72 -10.53 -10.91
N ILE A 117 9.21 -10.04 -9.77
CA ILE A 117 10.57 -10.33 -9.29
C ILE A 117 10.71 -11.83 -9.00
N TYR A 118 9.80 -12.40 -8.22
CA TYR A 118 9.82 -13.82 -7.83
C TYR A 118 9.69 -14.77 -9.02
N GLN A 119 9.03 -14.35 -10.10
CA GLN A 119 8.98 -15.14 -11.33
C GLN A 119 10.34 -15.28 -12.01
N ASN A 120 11.22 -14.30 -11.85
CA ASN A 120 12.54 -14.27 -12.49
C ASN A 120 13.63 -14.92 -11.63
N ASP A 121 13.31 -15.34 -10.41
CA ASP A 121 14.23 -16.08 -9.54
C ASP A 121 14.30 -17.54 -9.99
N ASP A 122 15.48 -18.04 -10.34
CA ASP A 122 15.66 -19.42 -10.81
C ASP A 122 15.29 -20.47 -9.74
N ALA A 123 15.31 -20.10 -8.46
CA ALA A 123 14.98 -20.98 -7.33
C ALA A 123 13.51 -20.90 -6.89
N HIS A 124 12.66 -20.16 -7.62
CA HIS A 124 11.29 -19.92 -7.16
C HIS A 124 10.44 -21.19 -7.09
N ASN A 125 9.57 -21.25 -6.09
CA ASN A 125 8.58 -22.31 -5.98
C ASN A 125 7.42 -22.06 -6.96
N HIS A 126 7.30 -22.91 -7.98
CA HIS A 126 6.27 -22.79 -9.00
C HIS A 126 4.83 -22.83 -8.46
N LEU A 127 4.56 -23.62 -7.40
CA LEU A 127 3.23 -23.68 -6.79
C LEU A 127 2.88 -22.36 -6.09
N LEU A 128 3.84 -21.78 -5.37
CA LEU A 128 3.67 -20.48 -4.73
C LEU A 128 3.45 -19.37 -5.75
N LEU A 129 4.25 -19.33 -6.83
CA LEU A 129 4.07 -18.35 -7.90
C LEU A 129 2.70 -18.47 -8.58
N LYS A 130 2.27 -19.71 -8.87
CA LYS A 130 0.96 -19.98 -9.47
C LYS A 130 -0.17 -19.52 -8.55
N PHE A 131 -0.07 -19.83 -7.26
CA PHE A 131 -1.03 -19.39 -6.25
C PHE A 131 -1.13 -17.86 -6.21
N ALA A 132 0.02 -17.16 -6.09
CA ALA A 132 0.06 -15.70 -6.02
C ALA A 132 -0.56 -15.03 -7.26
N LYS A 133 -0.30 -15.55 -8.46
CA LYS A 133 -0.92 -15.05 -9.70
C LYS A 133 -2.43 -15.24 -9.74
N LEU A 134 -2.92 -16.40 -9.29
CA LEU A 134 -4.35 -16.69 -9.26
C LEU A 134 -5.09 -15.81 -8.26
N ASP A 135 -4.56 -15.67 -7.05
CA ASP A 135 -5.10 -14.78 -6.02
C ASP A 135 -5.13 -13.33 -6.50
N PHE A 136 -4.02 -12.86 -7.09
CA PHE A 136 -3.97 -11.54 -7.69
C PHE A 136 -5.05 -11.37 -8.76
N ASN A 137 -5.17 -12.28 -9.72
CA ASN A 137 -6.16 -12.13 -10.79
C ASN A 137 -7.60 -12.20 -10.26
N ALA A 138 -7.88 -13.02 -9.25
CA ALA A 138 -9.20 -13.13 -8.64
C ALA A 138 -9.63 -11.80 -7.99
N LEU A 139 -8.76 -11.22 -7.16
CA LEU A 139 -9.05 -9.94 -6.51
C LEU A 139 -9.12 -8.78 -7.53
N GLN A 140 -8.32 -8.82 -8.59
CA GLN A 140 -8.40 -7.81 -9.67
C GLN A 140 -9.76 -7.85 -10.37
N LYS A 141 -10.30 -9.04 -10.65
CA LYS A 141 -11.64 -9.19 -11.24
C LYS A 141 -12.73 -8.66 -10.31
N LEU A 142 -12.59 -8.85 -8.99
CA LEU A 142 -13.52 -8.28 -8.01
C LEU A 142 -13.51 -6.75 -8.07
N HIS A 143 -12.31 -6.13 -8.00
CA HIS A 143 -12.18 -4.67 -8.08
C HIS A 143 -12.73 -4.11 -9.41
N GLN A 144 -12.54 -4.82 -10.54
CA GLN A 144 -13.13 -4.41 -11.82
C GLN A 144 -14.65 -4.41 -11.80
N ARG A 145 -15.27 -5.40 -11.14
CA ARG A 145 -16.73 -5.43 -10.95
C ARG A 145 -17.19 -4.26 -10.10
N GLU A 146 -16.54 -4.02 -8.96
CA GLU A 146 -16.86 -2.91 -8.06
C GLU A 146 -16.75 -1.55 -8.77
N LEU A 147 -15.68 -1.35 -9.55
CA LEU A 147 -15.49 -0.14 -10.36
C LEU A 147 -16.56 0.01 -11.44
N SER A 148 -17.00 -1.08 -12.07
CA SER A 148 -18.10 -1.07 -13.03
C SER A 148 -19.41 -0.62 -12.39
N GLU A 149 -19.71 -1.14 -11.20
CA GLU A 149 -20.90 -0.76 -10.44
C GLU A 149 -20.87 0.70 -9.99
N LEU A 150 -19.74 1.17 -9.47
CA LEU A 150 -19.55 2.58 -9.10
C LEU A 150 -19.69 3.51 -10.32
N THR A 151 -19.17 3.09 -11.47
CA THR A 151 -19.31 3.84 -12.73
C THR A 151 -20.77 3.92 -13.16
N ARG A 152 -21.51 2.80 -13.09
CA ARG A 152 -22.94 2.74 -13.39
C ARG A 152 -23.75 3.66 -12.47
N LEU A 153 -23.47 3.62 -11.16
CA LEU A 153 -24.13 4.47 -10.17
C LEU A 153 -23.85 5.95 -10.43
N LYS A 154 -22.59 6.31 -10.71
CA LYS A 154 -22.21 7.68 -11.06
C LYS A 154 -23.00 8.21 -12.26
N SER A 155 -23.15 7.40 -13.31
CA SER A 155 -23.95 7.75 -14.48
C SER A 155 -25.43 7.95 -14.13
N ALA A 156 -26.02 7.06 -13.32
CA ALA A 156 -27.40 7.19 -12.87
C ALA A 156 -27.64 8.47 -12.06
N ILE A 157 -26.72 8.82 -11.16
CA ILE A 157 -26.76 10.07 -10.38
C ILE A 157 -26.67 11.29 -11.31
N SER A 158 -25.82 11.24 -12.34
CA SER A 158 -25.71 12.32 -13.33
C SER A 158 -27.04 12.56 -14.05
N VAL A 159 -27.67 11.49 -14.53
CA VAL A 159 -28.98 11.55 -15.19
C VAL A 159 -30.05 12.10 -14.25
N TYR A 160 -30.10 11.63 -13.00
CA TYR A 160 -31.06 12.14 -12.01
C TYR A 160 -30.89 13.65 -11.74
N LYS A 161 -29.65 14.14 -11.66
CA LYS A 161 -29.37 15.58 -11.51
C LYS A 161 -29.86 16.37 -12.72
N GLU A 162 -29.62 15.90 -13.94
CA GLU A 162 -30.12 16.55 -15.15
C GLU A 162 -31.66 16.59 -15.19
N LEU A 163 -32.32 15.49 -14.81
CA LEU A 163 -33.78 15.43 -14.72
C LEU A 163 -34.31 16.39 -13.65
N THR A 164 -33.65 16.51 -12.49
CA THR A 164 -34.05 17.44 -11.43
C THR A 164 -33.93 18.90 -11.88
N VAL A 165 -32.87 19.23 -12.62
CA VAL A 165 -32.67 20.57 -13.21
C VAL A 165 -33.72 20.85 -14.29
N ARG A 166 -33.99 19.90 -15.19
CA ARG A 166 -34.98 20.04 -16.28
C ARG A 166 -36.42 20.10 -15.79
N ASN A 167 -36.75 19.30 -14.79
CA ASN A 167 -38.11 19.21 -14.26
C ASN A 167 -38.47 20.35 -13.32
N GLY A 168 -37.55 21.30 -13.08
CA GLY A 168 -37.81 22.55 -12.37
C GLY A 168 -38.80 22.35 -11.22
N VAL A 169 -38.42 21.56 -10.21
CA VAL A 169 -39.19 21.57 -8.96
C VAL A 169 -39.13 23.00 -8.46
N GLY A 170 -40.21 23.72 -8.73
CA GLY A 170 -40.32 25.13 -8.50
C GLY A 170 -39.99 25.42 -7.06
N LYS A 171 -39.30 26.53 -6.85
CA LYS A 171 -39.47 27.30 -5.61
C LYS A 171 -40.97 27.32 -5.33
N SER A 172 -41.41 26.59 -4.31
CA SER A 172 -42.78 26.68 -3.82
C SER A 172 -42.95 28.11 -3.35
N SER A 173 -43.51 28.94 -4.24
CA SER A 173 -44.00 30.27 -3.90
C SER A 173 -45.07 30.05 -2.83
N THR A 174 -44.69 30.27 -1.57
CA THR A 174 -45.63 30.53 -0.48
C THR A 174 -46.35 31.83 -0.83
N ALA A 175 -47.34 31.74 -1.72
CA ALA A 175 -48.29 32.80 -1.95
C ALA A 175 -49.07 32.98 -0.66
N GLN A 176 -48.68 34.01 0.09
CA GLN A 176 -49.35 34.50 1.27
C GLN A 176 -50.78 34.89 0.89
N ARG A 177 -51.71 33.94 0.98
CA ARG A 177 -53.15 34.23 0.93
C ARG A 177 -53.52 34.85 2.27
N HIS A 178 -53.42 36.18 2.34
CA HIS A 178 -54.16 36.92 3.37
C HIS A 178 -55.66 36.72 3.12
N PRO A 179 -56.42 36.20 4.11
CA PRO A 179 -57.86 36.13 3.99
C PRO A 179 -58.43 37.55 4.11
N LYS A 180 -59.09 38.02 3.05
CA LYS A 180 -60.03 39.13 3.13
C LYS A 180 -61.26 38.64 3.90
N SER A 181 -61.40 39.02 5.17
CA SER A 181 -62.66 38.88 5.89
C SER A 181 -63.09 40.21 6.53
N ARG A 182 -64.11 40.79 5.89
CA ARG A 182 -65.26 41.50 6.43
C ARG A 182 -65.07 42.46 7.61
N LYS A 183 -65.38 43.73 7.29
CA LYS A 183 -65.86 44.77 8.22
C LYS A 183 -66.87 44.19 9.22
N SER A 184 -66.70 44.49 10.49
CA SER A 184 -67.82 44.69 11.40
C SER A 184 -67.55 45.96 12.20
N MET A 185 -68.56 46.82 12.21
CA MET A 185 -68.63 48.11 12.88
C MET A 185 -69.58 47.97 14.07
N ALA A 186 -69.30 48.74 15.13
CA ALA A 186 -70.16 49.04 16.30
C ALA A 186 -70.04 48.01 17.46
N THR A 187 -70.01 48.39 18.75
CA THR A 187 -70.58 49.57 19.44
C THR A 187 -69.84 49.83 20.77
N LEU A 188 -69.85 51.10 21.22
CA LEU A 188 -69.52 51.55 22.58
C LEU A 188 -70.25 50.75 23.68
N VAL A 189 -69.58 50.46 24.80
CA VAL A 189 -69.81 50.97 26.18
C VAL A 189 -68.57 50.61 26.99
#